data_AF-A0A2X2YCC5-F1
#
_entry.id   AF-A0A2X2YCC5-F1
#
_cell.length_a   1.000
_cell.length_b   1.000
_cell.length_c   1.000
_cell.angle_alpha   90.00
_cell.angle_beta   90.00
_cell.angle_gamma   90.00
#
_symmetry.space_group_name_H-M   'P 1'
#
loop_
_entity.id
_entity.type
_entity.pdbx_description
1 polymer ?
#
loop_
_entity_poly.entity_id
_entity_poly.type
_entity_poly.pdbx_seq_one_letter_code
_entity_poly.pdbx_strand_id
1 'polypeptide(L)'
;MFSKKFIFSFVALSLLLGILLSFMKINYVFDKIDNTDITNLNKERFSSSQYDEMKKNSPDKFLILCGNEEEDNKIYENLKVIMEDMDKELIKLPINKFNGDTSGYRDIIINTEYLGDFNYLPQLISYVKKGGNLVFAQRPLISDNLKSISKDIGIEEMLLDEPIDASSMYVMSNILIKGYGLKRTEDTENSSLKVKLTKDSLVHIKADKDIPLLWEKSLENGKVIFSNGQFLSEKGNRGLLTGVLYRTGKNFIYPIINSKVLYIDDFPAPITKNISKNIYEEYHMNDQKFFANIWWPDIVGICSKYNLKPTGYLIYNYQNATKDIENFEGEAYYESLITQGRNLFKVGGELGIHGFNHQPLRTEGYKDDSLGYNPWKDYNSMVNAQIALNKFIHTIYPNYEVKGYVPPSNIISKEGISALKEGFPSINVISSLYVVANEDISYEQEFSKGSDGIYNFPRYSSGYDYQEFDRWMIYNGITINGVFSHFIHPDDILDPERNHGLSWESLKKDFTKLMSEVYDNFKWLKSDTISQGVDALNEYLTTKSAFSYKENSIKGSLEYSGENDYFILRTDKPVTKSIGCSYEKIDDELYLIHSTETDFEIILGGN
;
A
#
# COMPACT_ATOMS: atom_id res chain seq x y z
N MET A 1 70.64 4.68 13.25
CA MET A 1 70.36 3.25 13.52
C MET A 1 69.60 3.18 14.83
N PHE A 2 68.33 2.80 14.82
CA PHE A 2 67.53 2.78 16.06
C PHE A 2 68.08 1.74 17.04
N SER A 3 68.00 2.01 18.35
CA SER A 3 68.48 1.06 19.36
C SER A 3 67.63 -0.22 19.35
N LYS A 4 68.23 -1.37 19.62
CA LYS A 4 67.51 -2.66 19.69
C LYS A 4 66.33 -2.60 20.68
N LYS A 5 66.45 -1.82 21.75
CA LYS A 5 65.36 -1.59 22.72
C LYS A 5 64.20 -0.82 22.10
N PHE A 6 64.46 0.22 21.31
CA PHE A 6 63.42 0.99 20.63
C PHE A 6 62.65 0.13 19.62
N ILE A 7 63.36 -0.67 18.81
CA ILE A 7 62.74 -1.56 17.81
C ILE A 7 61.84 -2.59 18.51
N PHE A 8 62.31 -3.19 19.61
CA PHE A 8 61.52 -4.16 20.36
C PHE A 8 60.25 -3.53 20.98
N SER A 9 60.39 -2.35 21.60
CA SER A 9 59.24 -1.63 22.17
C SER A 9 58.23 -1.19 21.11
N PHE A 10 58.70 -0.75 19.94
CA PHE A 10 57.82 -0.35 18.83
C PHE A 10 57.05 -1.56 18.26
N VAL A 11 57.73 -2.68 18.00
CA VAL A 11 57.08 -3.91 17.51
C VAL A 11 56.08 -4.45 18.52
N ALA A 12 56.42 -4.45 19.81
CA ALA A 12 55.51 -4.87 20.87
C ALA A 12 54.27 -3.97 20.95
N LEU A 13 54.44 -2.64 20.83
CA LEU A 13 53.32 -1.70 20.83
C LEU A 13 52.43 -1.87 19.59
N SER A 14 53.02 -2.05 18.40
CA SER A 14 52.25 -2.30 17.17
C SER A 14 51.49 -3.63 17.20
N LEU A 15 52.09 -4.68 17.78
CA LEU A 15 51.40 -5.97 18.02
C LEU A 15 50.27 -5.80 19.03
N LEU A 16 50.51 -5.08 20.13
CA LEU A 16 49.48 -4.82 21.13
C LEU A 16 48.32 -4.01 20.53
N LEU A 17 48.62 -2.99 19.72
CA LEU A 17 47.62 -2.20 19.01
C LEU A 17 46.87 -3.05 17.97
N GLY A 18 47.57 -3.93 17.25
CA GLY A 18 46.97 -4.86 16.29
C GLY A 18 46.05 -5.88 16.98
N ILE A 19 46.44 -6.40 18.14
CA ILE A 19 45.62 -7.28 18.99
C ILE A 19 44.42 -6.49 19.52
N LEU A 20 44.61 -5.27 20.01
CA LEU A 20 43.53 -4.44 20.54
C LEU A 20 42.52 -4.05 19.45
N LEU A 21 42.99 -3.68 18.26
CA LEU A 21 42.14 -3.43 17.08
C LEU A 21 41.43 -4.71 16.63
N SER A 22 42.08 -5.87 16.70
CA SER A 22 41.44 -7.17 16.42
C SER A 22 40.38 -7.51 17.45
N PHE A 23 40.63 -7.30 18.74
CA PHE A 23 39.67 -7.51 19.84
C PHE A 23 38.50 -6.52 19.76
N MET A 24 38.75 -5.25 19.43
CA MET A 24 37.69 -4.27 19.18
C MET A 24 36.89 -4.66 17.93
N LYS A 25 37.53 -5.13 16.86
CA LYS A 25 36.85 -5.62 15.67
C LYS A 25 36.03 -6.87 15.98
N ILE A 26 36.52 -7.78 16.81
CA ILE A 26 35.81 -8.98 17.30
C ILE A 26 34.62 -8.56 18.16
N ASN A 27 34.78 -7.80 19.23
CA ASN A 27 33.68 -7.38 20.09
C ASN A 27 32.66 -6.50 19.35
N TYR A 28 33.12 -5.65 18.42
CA TYR A 28 32.22 -4.92 17.53
C TYR A 28 31.51 -5.90 16.59
N VAL A 29 32.22 -6.82 15.91
CA VAL A 29 31.65 -7.86 15.04
C VAL A 29 30.64 -8.75 15.77
N PHE A 30 30.83 -9.00 17.07
CA PHE A 30 30.00 -9.85 17.92
C PHE A 30 29.05 -9.10 18.87
N ASP A 31 28.84 -7.79 18.69
CA ASP A 31 27.67 -7.14 19.30
C ASP A 31 26.44 -7.95 18.87
N LYS A 32 25.72 -8.50 19.85
CA LYS A 32 24.53 -9.31 19.60
C LYS A 32 23.49 -8.39 18.97
N ILE A 33 23.34 -8.50 17.66
CA ILE A 33 22.21 -7.90 16.96
C ILE A 33 21.00 -8.75 17.33
N ASP A 34 20.25 -8.24 18.29
CA ASP A 34 18.94 -8.73 18.65
C ASP A 34 17.88 -7.90 17.89
N ASN A 35 16.69 -8.46 17.68
CA ASN A 35 15.56 -7.66 17.19
C ASN A 35 15.28 -6.54 18.21
N THR A 36 15.42 -5.28 17.78
CA THR A 36 15.17 -4.13 18.67
C THR A 36 13.68 -3.85 18.87
N ASP A 37 12.83 -4.31 17.94
CA ASP A 37 11.38 -4.10 17.91
C ASP A 37 10.67 -5.43 17.60
N ILE A 38 10.61 -6.36 18.56
CA ILE A 38 9.86 -7.61 18.39
C ILE A 38 8.36 -7.29 18.36
N THR A 39 7.73 -7.58 17.21
CA THR A 39 6.29 -7.53 16.97
C THR A 39 5.54 -8.31 18.05
N ASN A 40 4.80 -7.64 18.93
CA ASN A 40 3.93 -8.32 19.89
C ASN A 40 2.51 -8.40 19.34
N LEU A 41 2.21 -9.49 18.64
CA LEU A 41 0.90 -9.71 18.04
C LEU A 41 -0.18 -10.16 19.05
N ASN A 42 0.22 -10.57 20.26
CA ASN A 42 -0.67 -11.03 21.33
C ASN A 42 -0.88 -9.90 22.35
N LYS A 43 -1.45 -8.78 21.91
CA LYS A 43 -1.83 -7.66 22.78
C LYS A 43 -3.12 -7.99 23.53
N GLU A 44 -3.27 -7.45 24.74
CA GLU A 44 -4.58 -7.40 25.39
C GLU A 44 -5.56 -6.63 24.51
N ARG A 45 -6.81 -7.11 24.48
CA ARG A 45 -7.86 -6.58 23.62
C ARG A 45 -9.04 -6.13 24.48
N PHE A 46 -9.61 -4.99 24.13
CA PHE A 46 -10.69 -4.36 24.85
C PHE A 46 -11.89 -4.13 23.92
N SER A 47 -13.09 -4.25 24.47
CA SER A 47 -14.32 -3.99 23.73
C SER A 47 -15.19 -3.02 24.51
N SER A 48 -15.73 -2.03 23.80
CA SER A 48 -16.74 -1.13 24.34
C SER A 48 -18.03 -1.91 24.62
N SER A 49 -18.65 -1.67 25.77
CA SER A 49 -19.99 -2.20 26.08
C SER A 49 -21.09 -1.58 25.21
N GLN A 50 -20.80 -0.50 24.49
CA GLN A 50 -21.75 0.21 23.63
C GLN A 50 -21.68 -0.26 22.16
N TYR A 51 -20.68 -1.07 21.80
CA TYR A 51 -20.43 -1.46 20.41
C TYR A 51 -21.64 -2.13 19.74
N ASP A 52 -22.22 -3.16 20.37
CA ASP A 52 -23.34 -3.91 19.78
C ASP A 52 -24.56 -3.02 19.50
N GLU A 53 -24.88 -2.13 20.44
CA GLU A 53 -26.00 -1.18 20.30
C GLU A 53 -25.69 -0.16 19.19
N MET A 54 -24.46 0.36 19.13
CA MET A 54 -24.05 1.32 18.11
C MET A 54 -24.03 0.68 16.72
N LYS A 55 -23.51 -0.55 16.59
CA LYS A 55 -23.47 -1.28 15.33
C LYS A 55 -24.89 -1.54 14.81
N LYS A 56 -25.80 -1.98 15.68
CA LYS A 56 -27.20 -2.26 15.32
C LYS A 56 -27.94 -1.00 14.84
N ASN A 57 -27.62 0.16 15.41
CA ASN A 57 -28.25 1.44 15.08
C ASN A 57 -27.41 2.28 14.10
N SER A 58 -26.36 1.70 13.52
CA SER A 58 -25.45 2.43 12.66
C SER A 58 -26.20 2.95 11.43
N PRO A 59 -26.07 4.24 11.08
CA PRO A 59 -26.66 4.77 9.86
C PRO A 59 -25.86 4.37 8.63
N ASP A 60 -24.67 3.78 8.78
CA ASP A 60 -23.75 3.44 7.70
C ASP A 60 -24.15 2.16 6.94
N LYS A 61 -25.33 2.23 6.32
CA LYS A 61 -25.92 1.18 5.49
C LYS A 61 -26.04 1.63 4.04
N PHE A 62 -25.46 0.86 3.13
CA PHE A 62 -25.30 1.19 1.72
C PHE A 62 -26.08 0.18 0.88
N LEU A 63 -26.83 0.66 -0.11
CA LEU A 63 -27.49 -0.19 -1.10
C LEU A 63 -26.76 -0.07 -2.43
N ILE A 64 -26.33 -1.18 -3.01
CA ILE A 64 -25.83 -1.22 -4.39
C ILE A 64 -26.83 -1.92 -5.31
N LEU A 65 -27.27 -1.20 -6.33
CA LEU A 65 -28.12 -1.67 -7.40
C LEU A 65 -27.24 -2.11 -8.57
N CYS A 66 -27.03 -3.42 -8.71
CA CYS A 66 -26.14 -3.98 -9.72
C CYS A 66 -26.91 -4.43 -10.97
N GLY A 67 -26.28 -4.26 -12.13
CA GLY A 67 -26.60 -5.05 -13.31
C GLY A 67 -25.95 -6.45 -13.23
N ASN A 68 -25.70 -7.05 -14.39
CA ASN A 68 -25.17 -8.42 -14.52
C ASN A 68 -23.91 -8.51 -15.38
N GLU A 69 -23.36 -7.39 -15.83
CA GLU A 69 -22.15 -7.39 -16.68
C GLU A 69 -20.88 -7.68 -15.88
N GLU A 70 -19.80 -8.05 -16.58
CA GLU A 70 -18.49 -8.29 -15.95
C GLU A 70 -18.00 -7.06 -15.17
N GLU A 71 -18.15 -5.87 -15.77
CA GLU A 71 -17.75 -4.61 -15.16
C GLU A 71 -18.54 -4.26 -13.90
N ASP A 72 -19.85 -4.55 -13.92
CA ASP A 72 -20.73 -4.42 -12.75
C ASP A 72 -20.20 -5.28 -11.59
N ASN A 73 -19.73 -6.49 -11.89
CA ASN A 73 -19.16 -7.38 -10.88
C ASN A 73 -17.80 -6.87 -10.36
N LYS A 74 -16.91 -6.35 -11.20
CA LYS A 74 -15.62 -5.79 -10.76
C LYS A 74 -15.80 -4.62 -9.79
N ILE A 75 -16.69 -3.67 -10.12
CA ILE A 75 -17.01 -2.55 -9.23
C ILE A 75 -17.64 -3.04 -7.92
N TYR A 76 -18.54 -4.02 -8.00
CA TYR A 76 -19.15 -4.61 -6.81
C TYR A 76 -18.11 -5.28 -5.89
N GLU A 77 -17.20 -6.08 -6.43
CA GLU A 77 -16.16 -6.74 -5.62
C GLU A 77 -15.20 -5.71 -5.00
N ASN A 78 -14.84 -4.65 -5.74
CA ASN A 78 -14.06 -3.54 -5.17
C ASN A 78 -14.79 -2.86 -4.01
N LEU A 79 -16.07 -2.51 -4.20
CA LEU A 79 -16.88 -1.91 -3.13
C LEU A 79 -17.06 -2.85 -1.95
N LYS A 80 -17.24 -4.14 -2.20
CA LYS A 80 -17.39 -5.14 -1.14
C LYS A 80 -16.15 -5.20 -0.25
N VAL A 81 -14.95 -5.30 -0.83
CA VAL A 81 -13.71 -5.29 -0.06
C VAL A 81 -13.57 -4.00 0.75
N ILE A 82 -13.81 -2.83 0.12
CA ILE A 82 -13.74 -1.54 0.82
C ILE A 82 -14.73 -1.49 1.99
N MET A 83 -15.99 -1.90 1.79
CA MET A 83 -17.02 -1.83 2.82
C MET A 83 -16.77 -2.81 3.97
N GLU A 84 -16.27 -4.02 3.68
CA GLU A 84 -15.86 -5.00 4.68
C GLU A 84 -14.72 -4.46 5.55
N ASP A 85 -13.70 -3.89 4.90
CA ASP A 85 -12.54 -3.25 5.55
C ASP A 85 -12.92 -2.04 6.42
N MET A 86 -13.95 -1.29 6.01
CA MET A 86 -14.43 -0.11 6.74
C MET A 86 -15.47 -0.42 7.84
N ASP A 87 -15.82 -1.69 8.04
CA ASP A 87 -16.92 -2.16 8.90
C ASP A 87 -18.30 -1.54 8.55
N LYS A 88 -18.59 -1.39 7.26
CA LYS A 88 -19.82 -0.79 6.73
C LYS A 88 -20.73 -1.88 6.14
N GLU A 89 -22.05 -1.70 6.22
CA GLU A 89 -23.01 -2.69 5.68
C GLU A 89 -23.31 -2.38 4.21
N LEU A 90 -22.93 -3.30 3.30
CA LEU A 90 -23.26 -3.22 1.88
C LEU A 90 -24.33 -4.26 1.51
N ILE A 91 -25.49 -3.80 1.04
CA ILE A 91 -26.56 -4.65 0.53
C ILE A 91 -26.53 -4.65 -1.00
N LYS A 92 -26.29 -5.82 -1.60
CA LYS A 92 -26.42 -6.03 -3.05
C LYS A 92 -27.87 -6.34 -3.42
N LEU A 93 -28.40 -5.63 -4.40
CA LEU A 93 -29.68 -5.94 -5.02
C LEU A 93 -29.57 -5.84 -6.55
N PRO A 94 -30.04 -6.84 -7.32
CA PRO A 94 -30.17 -6.67 -8.76
C PRO A 94 -31.09 -5.49 -9.08
N ILE A 95 -30.69 -4.62 -10.00
CA ILE A 95 -31.41 -3.36 -10.27
C ILE A 95 -32.89 -3.60 -10.66
N ASN A 96 -33.18 -4.70 -11.35
CA ASN A 96 -34.53 -5.10 -11.75
C ASN A 96 -35.41 -5.65 -10.61
N LYS A 97 -34.85 -5.87 -9.41
CA LYS A 97 -35.56 -6.26 -8.19
C LYS A 97 -35.79 -5.08 -7.25
N PHE A 98 -35.24 -3.91 -7.55
CA PHE A 98 -35.50 -2.72 -6.78
C PHE A 98 -36.98 -2.34 -6.89
N ASN A 99 -37.62 -2.12 -5.75
CA ASN A 99 -39.04 -1.80 -5.65
C ASN A 99 -39.30 -0.32 -5.30
N GLY A 100 -38.23 0.49 -5.23
CA GLY A 100 -38.27 1.88 -4.80
C GLY A 100 -37.94 2.11 -3.32
N ASP A 101 -37.86 1.10 -2.48
CA ASP A 101 -37.63 1.31 -1.05
C ASP A 101 -36.21 1.86 -0.78
N THR A 102 -36.17 3.08 -0.26
CA THR A 102 -34.94 3.82 0.07
C THR A 102 -34.74 3.94 1.59
N SER A 103 -35.61 3.32 2.38
CA SER A 103 -35.67 3.52 3.83
C SER A 103 -34.46 2.88 4.52
N GLY A 104 -33.78 3.66 5.37
CA GLY A 104 -32.69 3.17 6.20
C GLY A 104 -31.34 3.03 5.51
N TYR A 105 -31.23 3.41 4.23
CA TYR A 105 -29.94 3.55 3.56
C TYR A 105 -29.40 4.98 3.74
N ARG A 106 -28.09 5.08 3.93
CA ARG A 106 -27.33 6.34 3.86
C ARG A 106 -27.07 6.72 2.42
N ASP A 107 -26.57 5.75 1.65
CA ASP A 107 -26.20 5.91 0.25
C ASP A 107 -26.82 4.81 -0.60
N ILE A 108 -27.25 5.19 -1.80
CA ILE A 108 -27.68 4.27 -2.85
C ILE A 108 -26.70 4.41 -4.01
N ILE A 109 -26.13 3.30 -4.43
CA ILE A 109 -25.12 3.21 -5.48
C ILE A 109 -25.76 2.49 -6.68
N ILE A 110 -25.84 3.17 -7.82
CA ILE A 110 -26.21 2.57 -9.10
C ILE A 110 -24.93 2.08 -9.77
N ASN A 111 -24.86 0.77 -10.00
CA ASN A 111 -23.72 0.10 -10.61
C ASN A 111 -24.19 -0.73 -11.83
N THR A 112 -24.57 -0.01 -12.87
CA THR A 112 -24.86 -0.56 -14.19
C THR A 112 -24.91 0.55 -15.23
N GLU A 113 -24.59 0.22 -16.48
CA GLU A 113 -24.82 1.15 -17.58
C GLU A 113 -26.29 1.20 -18.03
N TYR A 114 -27.10 0.19 -17.72
CA TYR A 114 -28.42 0.00 -18.32
C TYR A 114 -29.55 0.60 -17.48
N LEU A 115 -29.96 1.83 -17.80
CA LEU A 115 -31.06 2.52 -17.12
C LEU A 115 -32.36 2.59 -17.93
N GLY A 116 -32.40 2.05 -19.16
CA GLY A 116 -33.53 2.21 -20.08
C GLY A 116 -34.89 1.78 -19.50
N ASP A 117 -34.93 0.67 -18.76
CA ASP A 117 -36.16 0.15 -18.13
C ASP A 117 -36.27 0.49 -16.63
N PHE A 118 -35.35 1.31 -16.10
CA PHE A 118 -35.27 1.61 -14.67
C PHE A 118 -36.13 2.82 -14.27
N ASN A 119 -37.38 2.55 -13.90
CA ASN A 119 -38.40 3.57 -13.64
C ASN A 119 -38.31 4.27 -12.26
N TYR A 120 -37.32 3.92 -11.42
CA TYR A 120 -37.22 4.44 -10.04
C TYR A 120 -36.29 5.65 -9.90
N LEU A 121 -35.68 6.16 -10.98
CA LEU A 121 -34.81 7.35 -10.91
C LEU A 121 -35.49 8.57 -10.24
N PRO A 122 -36.76 8.94 -10.55
CA PRO A 122 -37.39 10.08 -9.87
C PRO A 122 -37.53 9.88 -8.36
N GLN A 123 -37.75 8.64 -7.91
CA GLN A 123 -37.81 8.29 -6.50
C GLN A 123 -36.45 8.42 -5.83
N LEU A 124 -35.38 7.97 -6.49
CA LEU A 124 -34.00 8.15 -6.01
C LEU A 124 -33.62 9.63 -5.93
N ILE A 125 -34.00 10.45 -6.90
CA ILE A 125 -33.81 11.91 -6.84
C ILE A 125 -34.58 12.53 -5.66
N SER A 126 -35.82 12.10 -5.41
CA SER A 126 -36.57 12.55 -4.23
C SER A 126 -35.90 12.13 -2.90
N TYR A 127 -35.32 10.93 -2.85
CA TYR A 127 -34.54 10.45 -1.72
C TYR A 127 -33.31 11.33 -1.47
N VAL A 128 -32.58 11.72 -2.53
CA VAL A 128 -31.43 12.64 -2.40
C VAL A 128 -31.87 13.99 -1.84
N LYS A 129 -32.95 14.58 -2.37
CA LYS A 129 -33.48 15.87 -1.88
C LYS A 129 -33.80 15.88 -0.38
N LYS A 130 -34.21 14.73 0.16
CA LYS A 130 -34.52 14.52 1.59
C LYS A 130 -33.28 14.28 2.47
N GLY A 131 -32.07 14.23 1.90
CA GLY A 131 -30.82 14.08 2.64
C GLY A 131 -30.06 12.78 2.38
N GLY A 132 -30.58 11.88 1.53
CA GLY A 132 -29.84 10.71 1.07
C GLY A 132 -28.75 11.06 0.06
N ASN A 133 -27.87 10.13 -0.26
CA ASN A 133 -26.89 10.31 -1.34
C ASN A 133 -27.03 9.25 -2.43
N LEU A 134 -26.78 9.65 -3.67
CA LEU A 134 -26.84 8.80 -4.85
C LEU A 134 -25.48 8.79 -5.54
N VAL A 135 -24.95 7.62 -5.81
CA VAL A 135 -23.69 7.44 -6.54
C VAL A 135 -23.98 6.68 -7.83
N PHE A 136 -23.56 7.21 -8.98
CA PHE A 136 -23.41 6.43 -10.21
C PHE A 136 -21.96 5.95 -10.26
N ALA A 137 -21.74 4.66 -10.01
CA ALA A 137 -20.40 4.08 -9.90
C ALA A 137 -19.71 3.90 -11.26
N GLN A 138 -20.49 3.96 -12.34
CA GLN A 138 -20.01 3.92 -13.72
C GLN A 138 -21.00 4.67 -14.61
N ARG A 139 -20.56 4.99 -15.83
CA ARG A 139 -21.33 5.76 -16.81
C ARG A 139 -22.56 5.01 -17.32
N PRO A 140 -23.79 5.51 -17.10
CA PRO A 140 -24.97 4.97 -17.80
C PRO A 140 -24.94 5.20 -19.32
N LEU A 141 -25.57 4.30 -20.07
CA LEU A 141 -25.88 4.52 -21.49
C LEU A 141 -26.89 5.66 -21.63
N ILE A 142 -26.78 6.38 -22.75
CA ILE A 142 -27.71 7.45 -23.09
C ILE A 142 -29.11 6.84 -23.28
N SER A 143 -30.07 7.33 -22.51
CA SER A 143 -31.46 6.88 -22.52
C SER A 143 -32.39 8.03 -22.12
N ASP A 144 -33.68 7.92 -22.43
CA ASP A 144 -34.68 8.90 -21.99
C ASP A 144 -34.72 9.04 -20.46
N ASN A 145 -34.52 7.93 -19.74
CA ASN A 145 -34.42 7.91 -18.29
C ASN A 145 -33.24 8.75 -17.78
N LEU A 146 -32.04 8.59 -18.36
CA LEU A 146 -30.89 9.43 -18.01
C LEU A 146 -31.14 10.91 -18.36
N LYS A 147 -31.67 11.17 -19.57
CA LYS A 147 -32.00 12.54 -20.04
C LYS A 147 -33.00 13.22 -19.10
N SER A 148 -33.97 12.49 -18.55
CA SER A 148 -35.01 13.00 -17.66
C SER A 148 -34.49 13.57 -16.33
N ILE A 149 -33.36 13.06 -15.82
CA ILE A 149 -32.72 13.51 -14.57
C ILE A 149 -31.43 14.28 -14.79
N SER A 150 -31.05 14.55 -16.04
CA SER A 150 -29.76 15.17 -16.42
C SER A 150 -29.37 16.36 -15.54
N LYS A 151 -30.27 17.31 -15.34
CA LYS A 151 -30.01 18.50 -14.49
C LYS A 151 -29.84 18.15 -13.02
N ASP A 152 -30.59 17.19 -12.48
CA ASP A 152 -30.48 16.77 -11.08
C ASP A 152 -29.14 16.08 -10.80
N ILE A 153 -28.55 15.42 -11.81
CA ILE A 153 -27.22 14.79 -11.73
C ILE A 153 -26.08 15.70 -12.22
N GLY A 154 -26.38 16.96 -12.55
CA GLY A 154 -25.39 17.99 -12.87
C GLY A 154 -24.97 18.09 -14.33
N ILE A 155 -25.70 17.46 -15.24
CA ILE A 155 -25.55 17.61 -16.68
C ILE A 155 -26.50 18.73 -17.15
N GLU A 156 -25.94 19.86 -17.59
CA GLU A 156 -26.71 20.94 -18.21
C GLU A 156 -27.12 20.57 -19.63
N GLU A 157 -26.19 19.96 -20.38
CA GLU A 157 -26.35 19.61 -21.79
C GLU A 157 -25.52 18.37 -22.13
N MET A 158 -26.12 17.41 -22.86
CA MET A 158 -25.39 16.34 -23.54
C MET A 158 -24.97 16.88 -24.91
N LEU A 159 -23.66 16.97 -25.16
CA LEU A 159 -23.12 17.59 -26.37
C LEU A 159 -23.09 16.63 -27.56
N LEU A 160 -23.13 15.32 -27.29
CA LEU A 160 -23.19 14.25 -28.28
C LEU A 160 -24.19 13.18 -27.81
N ASP A 161 -24.81 12.50 -28.78
CA ASP A 161 -25.71 11.36 -28.53
C ASP A 161 -24.98 10.00 -28.49
N GLU A 162 -23.64 10.01 -28.48
CA GLU A 162 -22.78 8.84 -28.32
C GLU A 162 -21.62 9.12 -27.35
N PRO A 163 -21.11 8.10 -26.63
CA PRO A 163 -19.91 8.23 -25.81
C PRO A 163 -18.66 8.55 -26.65
N ILE A 164 -17.66 9.13 -25.99
CA ILE A 164 -16.34 9.43 -26.55
C ILE A 164 -15.25 8.76 -25.74
N ASP A 165 -14.09 8.59 -26.37
CA ASP A 165 -12.89 8.13 -25.65
C ASP A 165 -12.28 9.29 -24.84
N ALA A 166 -11.93 8.97 -23.59
CA ALA A 166 -11.16 9.81 -22.69
C ALA A 166 -9.94 9.01 -22.20
N SER A 167 -8.75 9.51 -22.47
CA SER A 167 -7.48 8.79 -22.28
C SER A 167 -6.50 9.56 -21.37
N SER A 168 -7.01 10.01 -20.23
CA SER A 168 -6.20 10.60 -19.15
C SER A 168 -7.07 10.89 -17.94
N MET A 169 -6.44 10.97 -16.77
CA MET A 169 -7.10 11.39 -15.54
C MET A 169 -6.26 12.46 -14.84
N TYR A 170 -6.85 13.61 -14.58
CA TYR A 170 -6.29 14.71 -13.79
C TYR A 170 -7.18 14.95 -12.58
N VAL A 171 -6.59 14.86 -11.39
CA VAL A 171 -7.29 15.05 -10.13
C VAL A 171 -7.41 16.54 -9.81
N MET A 172 -8.65 17.00 -9.65
CA MET A 172 -9.01 18.42 -9.53
C MET A 172 -9.41 18.83 -8.11
N SER A 173 -9.30 17.91 -7.16
CA SER A 173 -9.75 18.09 -5.77
C SER A 173 -8.98 17.17 -4.82
N ASN A 174 -9.35 17.16 -3.55
CA ASN A 174 -8.86 16.20 -2.57
C ASN A 174 -9.66 14.88 -2.55
N ILE A 175 -10.23 14.42 -3.68
CA ILE A 175 -10.89 13.10 -3.79
C ILE A 175 -9.93 11.94 -3.50
N LEU A 176 -8.65 12.14 -3.77
CA LEU A 176 -7.55 11.44 -3.11
C LEU A 176 -6.96 12.41 -2.11
N ILE A 177 -6.58 11.93 -0.93
CA ILE A 177 -6.00 12.79 0.11
C ILE A 177 -4.76 13.48 -0.47
N LYS A 178 -4.70 14.81 -0.44
CA LYS A 178 -3.67 15.65 -1.09
C LYS A 178 -3.52 15.50 -2.60
N GLY A 179 -4.46 14.83 -3.27
CA GLY A 179 -4.31 14.43 -4.67
C GLY A 179 -4.46 15.53 -5.72
N TYR A 180 -4.76 16.77 -5.35
CA TYR A 180 -4.92 17.86 -6.33
C TYR A 180 -3.69 17.99 -7.23
N GLY A 181 -3.89 17.94 -8.55
CA GLY A 181 -2.82 18.02 -9.55
C GLY A 181 -2.13 16.69 -9.87
N LEU A 182 -2.52 15.59 -9.21
CA LEU A 182 -2.12 14.25 -9.61
C LEU A 182 -2.67 13.93 -11.00
N LYS A 183 -1.89 13.21 -11.81
CA LYS A 183 -2.28 12.80 -13.16
C LYS A 183 -1.85 11.37 -13.47
N ARG A 184 -2.59 10.73 -14.37
CA ARG A 184 -2.29 9.45 -15.01
C ARG A 184 -2.70 9.55 -16.49
N THR A 185 -1.72 9.54 -17.40
CA THR A 185 -1.97 9.69 -18.85
C THR A 185 -1.84 8.40 -19.66
N GLU A 186 -1.45 7.31 -19.02
CA GLU A 186 -1.23 6.00 -19.66
C GLU A 186 -2.13 4.93 -19.02
N ASP A 187 -2.57 3.97 -19.82
CA ASP A 187 -3.48 2.88 -19.41
C ASP A 187 -4.72 3.43 -18.69
N THR A 188 -5.38 4.41 -19.32
CA THR A 188 -6.57 5.10 -18.77
C THR A 188 -7.70 5.23 -19.80
N GLU A 189 -7.74 4.41 -20.85
CA GLU A 189 -8.83 4.50 -21.81
C GLU A 189 -10.19 4.27 -21.13
N ASN A 190 -11.07 5.26 -21.28
CA ASN A 190 -12.42 5.23 -20.73
C ASN A 190 -13.42 5.69 -21.78
N SER A 191 -14.59 5.05 -21.80
CA SER A 191 -15.75 5.51 -22.56
C SER A 191 -16.57 6.49 -21.70
N SER A 192 -16.68 7.74 -22.15
CA SER A 192 -17.25 8.86 -21.37
C SER A 192 -18.34 9.61 -22.13
N LEU A 193 -19.37 10.11 -21.44
CA LEU A 193 -20.34 11.03 -22.04
C LEU A 193 -19.66 12.38 -22.31
N LYS A 194 -19.86 12.96 -23.50
CA LYS A 194 -19.48 14.35 -23.76
C LYS A 194 -20.58 15.28 -23.25
N VAL A 195 -20.36 15.88 -22.09
CA VAL A 195 -21.36 16.72 -21.40
C VAL A 195 -20.82 18.09 -21.05
N LYS A 196 -21.74 19.05 -20.94
CA LYS A 196 -21.53 20.31 -20.23
C LYS A 196 -22.21 20.21 -18.87
N LEU A 197 -21.45 20.47 -17.80
CA LEU A 197 -21.97 20.41 -16.44
C LEU A 197 -22.67 21.72 -16.04
N THR A 198 -23.59 21.62 -15.09
CA THR A 198 -24.16 22.79 -14.42
C THR A 198 -23.08 23.51 -13.59
N LYS A 199 -23.21 24.83 -13.43
CA LYS A 199 -22.19 25.67 -12.77
C LYS A 199 -21.92 25.34 -11.29
N ASP A 200 -22.87 24.66 -10.66
CA ASP A 200 -22.84 24.22 -9.26
C ASP A 200 -22.28 22.80 -9.08
N SER A 201 -21.83 22.15 -10.16
CA SER A 201 -21.14 20.86 -10.08
C SER A 201 -19.67 21.06 -9.73
N LEU A 202 -19.16 20.27 -8.79
CA LEU A 202 -17.74 20.21 -8.44
C LEU A 202 -17.09 19.02 -9.15
N VAL A 203 -16.12 19.30 -10.03
CA VAL A 203 -15.38 18.26 -10.76
C VAL A 203 -14.23 17.75 -9.90
N HIS A 204 -14.16 16.43 -9.71
CA HIS A 204 -13.10 15.73 -9.00
C HIS A 204 -12.02 15.19 -9.93
N ILE A 205 -12.40 14.68 -11.10
CA ILE A 205 -11.49 14.18 -12.12
C ILE A 205 -11.93 14.69 -13.49
N LYS A 206 -10.96 15.11 -14.29
CA LYS A 206 -11.15 15.41 -15.71
C LYS A 206 -10.12 14.67 -16.57
N ALA A 207 -10.44 14.44 -17.83
CA ALA A 207 -9.48 14.06 -18.85
C ALA A 207 -9.02 15.29 -19.65
N ASP A 208 -8.17 15.06 -20.64
CA ASP A 208 -7.81 16.07 -21.65
C ASP A 208 -9.04 16.69 -22.32
N LYS A 209 -8.87 17.91 -22.85
CA LYS A 209 -9.96 18.72 -23.43
C LYS A 209 -11.11 18.98 -22.44
N ASP A 210 -10.77 19.01 -21.14
CA ASP A 210 -11.66 19.26 -20.01
C ASP A 210 -12.92 18.36 -20.00
N ILE A 211 -12.78 17.09 -20.38
CA ILE A 211 -13.87 16.10 -20.30
C ILE A 211 -14.05 15.73 -18.81
N PRO A 212 -15.22 15.96 -18.19
CA PRO A 212 -15.44 15.58 -16.81
C PRO A 212 -15.61 14.06 -16.68
N LEU A 213 -14.83 13.44 -15.79
CA LEU A 213 -14.85 11.99 -15.53
C LEU A 213 -15.48 11.64 -14.18
N LEU A 214 -15.35 12.51 -13.18
CA LEU A 214 -15.98 12.33 -11.87
C LEU A 214 -16.39 13.70 -11.35
N TRP A 215 -17.66 13.87 -10.97
CA TRP A 215 -18.13 15.10 -10.34
C TRP A 215 -19.17 14.82 -9.27
N GLU A 216 -19.36 15.81 -8.40
CA GLU A 216 -20.46 15.84 -7.45
C GLU A 216 -21.36 17.05 -7.67
N LYS A 217 -22.63 16.91 -7.28
CA LYS A 217 -23.61 17.98 -7.25
C LYS A 217 -24.46 17.88 -5.99
N SER A 218 -24.57 18.99 -5.27
CA SER A 218 -25.50 19.09 -4.15
C SER A 218 -26.93 19.23 -4.66
N LEU A 219 -27.85 18.48 -4.06
CA LEU A 219 -29.26 18.51 -4.41
C LEU A 219 -30.10 18.63 -3.13
N GLU A 220 -30.48 19.86 -2.82
CA GLU A 220 -31.11 20.23 -1.54
C GLU A 220 -30.28 19.74 -0.34
N ASN A 221 -30.77 18.74 0.40
CA ASN A 221 -30.09 18.26 1.62
C ASN A 221 -29.12 17.09 1.37
N GLY A 222 -29.10 16.54 0.16
CA GLY A 222 -28.26 15.41 -0.22
C GLY A 222 -27.32 15.74 -1.37
N LYS A 223 -26.69 14.71 -1.91
CA LYS A 223 -25.71 14.83 -2.97
C LYS A 223 -25.82 13.70 -4.00
N VAL A 224 -25.52 14.04 -5.25
CA VAL A 224 -25.26 13.08 -6.32
C VAL A 224 -23.77 13.10 -6.65
N ILE A 225 -23.15 11.92 -6.75
CA ILE A 225 -21.82 11.75 -7.33
C ILE A 225 -21.95 10.91 -8.59
N PHE A 226 -21.30 11.33 -9.67
CA PHE A 226 -21.43 10.69 -10.97
C PHE A 226 -20.06 10.35 -11.55
N SER A 227 -19.81 9.05 -11.74
CA SER A 227 -18.67 8.53 -12.50
C SER A 227 -19.04 8.42 -13.97
N ASN A 228 -18.32 9.14 -14.82
CA ASN A 228 -18.49 9.20 -16.26
C ASN A 228 -17.42 8.38 -16.99
N GLY A 229 -17.20 7.17 -16.50
CA GLY A 229 -16.30 6.17 -17.08
C GLY A 229 -16.49 4.84 -16.37
N GLN A 230 -15.52 3.94 -16.57
CA GLN A 230 -15.50 2.61 -15.96
C GLN A 230 -14.30 2.38 -15.03
N PHE A 231 -13.36 3.33 -14.97
CA PHE A 231 -12.14 3.29 -14.16
C PHE A 231 -12.31 2.89 -12.67
N LEU A 232 -13.50 2.99 -12.06
CA LEU A 232 -13.73 2.51 -10.68
C LEU A 232 -13.77 0.97 -10.55
N SER A 233 -13.76 0.23 -11.66
CA SER A 233 -13.62 -1.23 -11.68
C SER A 233 -12.18 -1.71 -11.47
N GLU A 234 -11.19 -0.84 -11.73
CA GLU A 234 -9.79 -1.18 -11.52
C GLU A 234 -9.47 -1.24 -10.03
N LYS A 235 -8.85 -2.35 -9.58
CA LYS A 235 -8.36 -2.50 -8.21
C LYS A 235 -7.44 -1.34 -7.79
N GLY A 236 -6.58 -0.87 -8.71
CA GLY A 236 -5.69 0.27 -8.48
C GLY A 236 -6.40 1.59 -8.17
N ASN A 237 -7.70 1.70 -8.51
CA ASN A 237 -8.52 2.89 -8.28
C ASN A 237 -9.43 2.79 -7.04
N ARG A 238 -9.23 1.78 -6.17
CA ARG A 238 -10.01 1.66 -4.93
C ARG A 238 -9.84 2.84 -3.95
N GLY A 239 -8.72 3.56 -4.03
CA GLY A 239 -8.55 4.84 -3.31
C GLY A 239 -9.50 5.93 -3.83
N LEU A 240 -9.68 6.03 -5.15
CA LEU A 240 -10.69 6.91 -5.74
C LEU A 240 -12.12 6.53 -5.35
N LEU A 241 -12.42 5.23 -5.34
CA LEU A 241 -13.71 4.72 -4.92
C LEU A 241 -13.99 5.02 -3.44
N THR A 242 -12.98 4.89 -2.57
CA THR A 242 -13.04 5.37 -1.18
C THR A 242 -13.29 6.87 -1.11
N GLY A 243 -12.63 7.65 -1.97
CA GLY A 243 -12.90 9.06 -2.22
C GLY A 243 -14.37 9.36 -2.47
N VAL A 244 -14.96 8.64 -3.42
CA VAL A 244 -16.39 8.77 -3.76
C VAL A 244 -17.27 8.54 -2.52
N LEU A 245 -16.97 7.51 -1.73
CA LEU A 245 -17.75 7.20 -0.52
C LEU A 245 -17.66 8.29 0.54
N TYR A 246 -16.47 8.79 0.90
CA TYR A 246 -16.41 9.80 1.96
C TYR A 246 -16.93 11.18 1.51
N ARG A 247 -17.04 11.43 0.20
CA ARG A 247 -17.69 12.64 -0.33
C ARG A 247 -19.21 12.58 -0.21
N THR A 248 -19.81 11.42 0.08
CA THR A 248 -21.24 11.30 0.35
C THR A 248 -21.58 11.88 1.72
N GLY A 249 -22.67 12.65 1.79
CA GLY A 249 -23.13 13.25 3.03
C GLY A 249 -22.17 14.29 3.62
N LYS A 250 -22.32 14.53 4.93
CA LYS A 250 -21.56 15.55 5.67
C LYS A 250 -20.36 14.99 6.41
N ASN A 251 -20.51 13.80 6.99
CA ASN A 251 -19.50 13.13 7.81
C ASN A 251 -19.27 11.71 7.30
N PHE A 252 -18.02 11.28 7.24
CA PHE A 252 -17.66 9.90 6.92
C PHE A 252 -16.36 9.55 7.64
N ILE A 253 -16.37 8.46 8.41
CA ILE A 253 -15.20 8.00 9.16
C ILE A 253 -14.93 6.52 8.88
N TYR A 254 -13.67 6.19 8.65
CA TYR A 254 -13.23 4.82 8.32
C TYR A 254 -11.84 4.50 8.88
N PRO A 255 -11.59 3.23 9.25
CA PRO A 255 -10.31 2.78 9.79
C PRO A 255 -9.22 2.77 8.72
N ILE A 256 -7.97 2.95 9.15
CA ILE A 256 -6.76 2.81 8.33
C ILE A 256 -5.64 2.11 9.11
N ILE A 257 -4.64 1.60 8.39
CA ILE A 257 -3.44 0.98 8.97
C ILE A 257 -2.47 2.04 9.50
N ASN A 258 -2.34 3.17 8.81
CA ASN A 258 -1.42 4.27 9.13
C ASN A 258 0.07 3.87 9.19
N SER A 259 0.62 3.39 8.06
CA SER A 259 2.00 2.88 7.99
C SER A 259 2.74 3.30 6.73
N LYS A 260 4.05 3.56 6.87
CA LYS A 260 4.98 3.94 5.79
C LYS A 260 6.19 3.01 5.82
N VAL A 261 6.28 2.12 4.83
CA VAL A 261 7.29 1.06 4.73
C VAL A 261 8.08 1.19 3.43
N LEU A 262 9.42 1.15 3.54
CA LEU A 262 10.35 1.11 2.41
C LEU A 262 11.05 -0.24 2.36
N TYR A 263 11.03 -0.89 1.20
CA TYR A 263 11.65 -2.19 0.97
C TYR A 263 12.88 -1.99 0.07
N ILE A 264 13.97 -2.68 0.40
CA ILE A 264 15.15 -2.76 -0.46
C ILE A 264 15.34 -4.24 -0.79
N ASP A 265 14.85 -4.63 -1.95
CA ASP A 265 14.96 -5.99 -2.43
C ASP A 265 16.43 -6.27 -2.80
N ASP A 266 16.88 -7.52 -2.65
CA ASP A 266 18.28 -7.91 -2.81
C ASP A 266 19.27 -7.08 -1.98
N PHE A 267 18.92 -6.75 -0.73
CA PHE A 267 19.79 -6.05 0.20
C PHE A 267 19.77 -6.67 1.60
N PRO A 268 20.92 -6.99 2.26
CA PRO A 268 22.32 -6.76 1.89
C PRO A 268 22.72 -7.30 0.52
N ALA A 269 23.26 -6.42 -0.32
CA ALA A 269 23.36 -6.70 -1.73
C ALA A 269 24.57 -7.57 -2.08
N PRO A 270 24.37 -8.62 -2.88
CA PRO A 270 25.42 -9.53 -3.38
C PRO A 270 26.27 -8.87 -4.48
N ILE A 271 26.79 -7.68 -4.20
CA ILE A 271 27.48 -6.86 -5.19
C ILE A 271 28.86 -7.44 -5.46
N THR A 272 29.07 -7.80 -6.71
CA THR A 272 30.34 -8.33 -7.22
C THR A 272 31.37 -7.21 -7.42
N LYS A 273 32.64 -7.59 -7.65
CA LYS A 273 33.72 -6.64 -8.01
C LYS A 273 33.71 -6.25 -9.49
N ASN A 274 32.59 -6.46 -10.18
CA ASN A 274 32.41 -6.15 -11.58
C ASN A 274 32.57 -4.64 -11.84
N ILE A 275 32.86 -4.31 -13.10
CA ILE A 275 33.00 -2.95 -13.57
C ILE A 275 31.88 -2.74 -14.59
N SER A 276 30.75 -2.22 -14.11
CA SER A 276 29.65 -1.82 -14.99
C SER A 276 30.00 -0.50 -15.67
N LYS A 277 29.76 -0.42 -16.98
CA LYS A 277 30.18 0.71 -17.82
C LYS A 277 29.63 2.04 -17.32
N ASN A 278 28.33 2.09 -17.05
CA ASN A 278 27.61 3.26 -16.57
C ASN A 278 28.17 3.78 -15.23
N ILE A 279 28.58 2.88 -14.32
CA ILE A 279 29.20 3.26 -13.06
C ILE A 279 30.65 3.75 -13.26
N TYR A 280 31.45 3.03 -14.04
CA TYR A 280 32.86 3.33 -14.19
C TYR A 280 33.13 4.65 -14.94
N GLU A 281 32.30 4.96 -15.95
CA GLU A 281 32.43 6.19 -16.74
C GLU A 281 32.21 7.44 -15.88
N GLU A 282 31.32 7.39 -14.89
CA GLU A 282 30.98 8.54 -14.03
C GLU A 282 31.79 8.58 -12.73
N TYR A 283 31.94 7.44 -12.06
CA TYR A 283 32.49 7.37 -10.70
C TYR A 283 33.93 6.82 -10.64
N HIS A 284 34.46 6.30 -11.75
CA HIS A 284 35.80 5.71 -11.86
C HIS A 284 36.09 4.65 -10.78
N MET A 285 35.07 3.89 -10.39
CA MET A 285 35.15 2.80 -9.42
C MET A 285 34.37 1.58 -9.88
N ASN A 286 34.58 0.45 -9.21
CA ASN A 286 33.82 -0.77 -9.47
C ASN A 286 32.49 -0.76 -8.70
N ASP A 287 31.61 -1.68 -9.05
CA ASP A 287 30.22 -1.71 -8.55
C ASP A 287 30.22 -1.83 -7.01
N GLN A 288 31.03 -2.73 -6.45
CA GLN A 288 31.18 -2.89 -4.99
C GLN A 288 31.52 -1.58 -4.28
N LYS A 289 32.47 -0.80 -4.79
CA LYS A 289 32.84 0.49 -4.18
C LYS A 289 31.76 1.54 -4.37
N PHE A 290 31.10 1.57 -5.53
CA PHE A 290 30.02 2.51 -5.80
C PHE A 290 28.88 2.30 -4.82
N PHE A 291 28.39 1.07 -4.67
CA PHE A 291 27.27 0.81 -3.78
C PHE A 291 27.59 1.07 -2.31
N ALA A 292 28.82 0.74 -1.88
CA ALA A 292 29.24 0.96 -0.50
C ALA A 292 29.51 2.43 -0.15
N ASN A 293 30.05 3.22 -1.09
CA ASN A 293 30.54 4.58 -0.80
C ASN A 293 29.67 5.71 -1.38
N ILE A 294 28.78 5.41 -2.33
CA ILE A 294 27.91 6.40 -2.99
C ILE A 294 26.45 6.05 -2.73
N TRP A 295 25.97 4.94 -3.28
CA TRP A 295 24.54 4.57 -3.22
C TRP A 295 24.04 4.42 -1.78
N TRP A 296 24.68 3.59 -0.95
CA TRP A 296 24.18 3.36 0.41
C TRP A 296 24.17 4.63 1.27
N PRO A 297 25.24 5.46 1.29
CA PRO A 297 25.19 6.77 1.95
C PRO A 297 24.07 7.69 1.44
N ASP A 298 23.82 7.72 0.13
CA ASP A 298 22.73 8.49 -0.47
C ASP A 298 21.35 7.98 0.01
N ILE A 299 21.12 6.67 0.00
CA ILE A 299 19.89 6.04 0.52
C ILE A 299 19.70 6.36 2.00
N VAL A 300 20.74 6.24 2.83
CA VAL A 300 20.68 6.60 4.25
C VAL A 300 20.34 8.08 4.44
N GLY A 301 20.92 8.97 3.62
CA GLY A 301 20.61 10.39 3.64
C GLY A 301 19.14 10.68 3.33
N ILE A 302 18.58 10.00 2.32
CA ILE A 302 17.16 10.10 1.94
C ILE A 302 16.27 9.56 3.06
N CYS A 303 16.56 8.37 3.59
CA CYS A 303 15.79 7.77 4.67
C CYS A 303 15.78 8.64 5.94
N SER A 304 16.94 9.17 6.32
CA SER A 304 17.03 10.07 7.47
C SER A 304 16.29 11.39 7.25
N LYS A 305 16.36 11.96 6.05
CA LYS A 305 15.72 13.26 5.74
C LYS A 305 14.20 13.16 5.69
N TYR A 306 13.67 12.07 5.14
CA TYR A 306 12.23 11.89 4.91
C TYR A 306 11.57 10.89 5.86
N ASN A 307 12.24 10.59 6.98
CA ASN A 307 11.76 9.72 8.05
C ASN A 307 11.28 8.37 7.52
N LEU A 308 12.19 7.56 6.97
CA LEU A 308 11.94 6.22 6.48
C LEU A 308 12.81 5.21 7.23
N LYS A 309 12.26 4.04 7.49
CA LYS A 309 13.00 2.88 8.01
C LYS A 309 13.07 1.82 6.91
N PRO A 310 14.25 1.53 6.34
CA PRO A 310 14.37 0.55 5.29
C PRO A 310 14.26 -0.88 5.85
N THR A 311 13.55 -1.75 5.15
CA THR A 311 13.63 -3.20 5.33
C THR A 311 14.40 -3.78 4.15
N GLY A 312 15.58 -4.35 4.40
CA GLY A 312 16.39 -5.02 3.38
C GLY A 312 16.01 -6.49 3.27
N TYR A 313 15.80 -7.00 2.05
CA TYR A 313 15.49 -8.40 1.80
C TYR A 313 16.70 -9.13 1.23
N LEU A 314 17.29 -9.99 2.06
CA LEU A 314 18.48 -10.75 1.73
C LEU A 314 18.15 -11.89 0.76
N ILE A 315 18.95 -12.01 -0.29
CA ILE A 315 19.08 -13.21 -1.10
C ILE A 315 20.34 -13.99 -0.70
N TYR A 316 20.23 -15.33 -0.60
CA TYR A 316 21.38 -16.16 -0.19
C TYR A 316 22.43 -16.35 -1.29
N ASN A 317 22.02 -16.65 -2.52
CA ASN A 317 22.88 -16.69 -3.71
C ASN A 317 22.08 -16.39 -5.01
N TYR A 318 22.69 -16.39 -6.19
CA TYR A 318 21.96 -16.34 -7.49
C TYR A 318 22.12 -17.61 -8.34
N GLN A 319 22.57 -18.71 -7.73
CA GLN A 319 22.75 -19.97 -8.43
C GLN A 319 21.41 -20.68 -8.63
N ASN A 320 21.08 -21.13 -9.83
CA ASN A 320 19.76 -21.69 -10.16
C ASN A 320 19.50 -23.13 -9.67
N ALA A 321 20.15 -23.56 -8.58
CA ALA A 321 20.01 -24.89 -8.00
C ALA A 321 18.64 -25.10 -7.35
N THR A 322 17.84 -26.02 -7.90
CA THR A 322 16.49 -26.33 -7.39
C THR A 322 16.32 -27.80 -7.01
N LYS A 323 17.43 -28.53 -6.96
CA LYS A 323 17.54 -29.97 -6.68
C LYS A 323 18.74 -30.21 -5.76
N ASP A 324 18.68 -31.29 -4.99
CA ASP A 324 19.78 -31.80 -4.15
C ASP A 324 20.37 -30.73 -3.20
N ILE A 325 19.49 -29.91 -2.63
CA ILE A 325 19.81 -28.71 -1.83
C ILE A 325 20.59 -29.07 -0.56
N GLU A 326 20.34 -30.23 0.01
CA GLU A 326 21.05 -30.76 1.17
C GLU A 326 22.57 -30.93 0.93
N ASN A 327 22.99 -31.06 -0.33
CA ASN A 327 24.39 -31.18 -0.74
C ASN A 327 24.91 -29.91 -1.44
N PHE A 328 24.15 -28.81 -1.38
CA PHE A 328 24.51 -27.58 -2.07
C PHE A 328 25.72 -26.90 -1.40
N GLU A 329 26.85 -26.86 -2.10
CA GLU A 329 28.07 -26.13 -1.74
C GLU A 329 28.20 -24.88 -2.63
N GLY A 330 27.34 -23.88 -2.43
CA GLY A 330 27.40 -22.63 -3.18
C GLY A 330 28.14 -21.51 -2.46
N GLU A 331 28.57 -20.50 -3.22
CA GLU A 331 29.09 -19.25 -2.66
C GLU A 331 27.94 -18.50 -1.98
N ALA A 332 28.03 -18.33 -0.67
CA ALA A 332 27.12 -17.49 0.08
C ALA A 332 27.75 -16.11 0.32
N TYR A 333 26.94 -15.06 0.23
CA TYR A 333 27.40 -13.68 0.31
C TYR A 333 27.64 -13.20 1.76
N TYR A 334 28.48 -13.92 2.51
CA TYR A 334 28.81 -13.65 3.92
C TYR A 334 29.31 -12.22 4.13
N GLU A 335 30.23 -11.72 3.29
CA GLU A 335 30.81 -10.39 3.45
C GLU A 335 29.76 -9.28 3.34
N SER A 336 28.83 -9.40 2.39
CA SER A 336 27.72 -8.46 2.22
C SER A 336 26.81 -8.46 3.44
N LEU A 337 26.39 -9.65 3.91
CA LEU A 337 25.54 -9.75 5.08
C LEU A 337 26.21 -9.18 6.34
N ILE A 338 27.50 -9.47 6.58
CA ILE A 338 28.26 -8.94 7.71
C ILE A 338 28.39 -7.41 7.62
N THR A 339 28.70 -6.86 6.46
CA THR A 339 29.02 -5.42 6.35
C THR A 339 27.76 -4.58 6.18
N GLN A 340 26.97 -4.86 5.15
CA GLN A 340 25.79 -4.08 4.79
C GLN A 340 24.61 -4.39 5.71
N GLY A 341 24.45 -5.65 6.17
CA GLY A 341 23.43 -5.99 7.16
C GLY A 341 23.60 -5.20 8.46
N ARG A 342 24.84 -5.08 8.95
CA ARG A 342 25.13 -4.20 10.11
C ARG A 342 24.82 -2.74 9.84
N ASN A 343 25.09 -2.25 8.63
CA ASN A 343 24.77 -0.87 8.28
C ASN A 343 23.26 -0.62 8.21
N LEU A 344 22.49 -1.60 7.74
CA LEU A 344 21.03 -1.59 7.76
C LEU A 344 20.50 -1.45 9.20
N PHE A 345 21.00 -2.27 10.13
CA PHE A 345 20.57 -2.19 11.53
C PHE A 345 20.96 -0.87 12.21
N LYS A 346 22.12 -0.28 11.86
CA LYS A 346 22.55 1.03 12.41
C LYS A 346 21.62 2.19 12.07
N VAL A 347 20.86 2.08 10.99
CA VAL A 347 19.88 3.10 10.58
C VAL A 347 18.46 2.76 11.04
N GLY A 348 18.32 1.80 11.97
CA GLY A 348 17.02 1.34 12.47
C GLY A 348 16.24 0.50 11.46
N GLY A 349 16.92 -0.08 10.47
CA GLY A 349 16.32 -0.95 9.48
C GLY A 349 16.13 -2.39 9.96
N GLU A 350 15.34 -3.15 9.19
CA GLU A 350 15.01 -4.55 9.44
C GLU A 350 15.54 -5.44 8.32
N LEU A 351 15.95 -6.67 8.65
CA LEU A 351 16.33 -7.70 7.69
C LEU A 351 15.18 -8.69 7.45
N GLY A 352 14.75 -8.80 6.20
CA GLY A 352 13.88 -9.83 5.62
C GLY A 352 14.65 -10.75 4.66
N ILE A 353 13.94 -11.63 3.95
CA ILE A 353 14.51 -12.53 2.93
C ILE A 353 13.81 -12.45 1.57
N HIS A 354 14.61 -12.45 0.49
CA HIS A 354 14.17 -12.50 -0.90
C HIS A 354 14.41 -13.88 -1.55
N GLY A 355 14.39 -14.93 -0.73
CA GLY A 355 14.56 -16.32 -1.17
C GLY A 355 16.01 -16.83 -1.16
N PHE A 356 16.13 -18.12 -1.45
CA PHE A 356 17.42 -18.82 -1.40
C PHE A 356 18.31 -18.47 -2.59
N ASN A 357 17.73 -18.43 -3.79
CA ASN A 357 18.49 -18.29 -5.03
C ASN A 357 17.75 -17.59 -6.18
N HIS A 358 16.87 -16.65 -5.84
CA HIS A 358 15.98 -15.95 -6.76
C HIS A 358 15.05 -16.87 -7.58
N GLN A 359 14.94 -18.16 -7.22
CA GLN A 359 13.94 -19.06 -7.81
C GLN A 359 12.66 -18.98 -6.98
N PRO A 360 11.52 -18.59 -7.58
CA PRO A 360 10.22 -18.58 -6.91
C PRO A 360 9.89 -19.91 -6.24
N LEU A 361 9.30 -19.90 -5.05
CA LEU A 361 8.86 -21.12 -4.35
C LEU A 361 7.61 -21.69 -5.03
N ARG A 362 7.84 -22.55 -6.02
CA ARG A 362 6.85 -23.31 -6.78
C ARG A 362 7.44 -24.58 -7.38
N THR A 363 6.61 -25.59 -7.60
CA THR A 363 6.97 -26.76 -8.40
C THR A 363 6.59 -26.57 -9.88
N GLU A 364 6.92 -27.56 -10.71
CA GLU A 364 6.61 -27.58 -12.14
C GLU A 364 5.09 -27.54 -12.38
N GLY A 365 4.65 -26.79 -13.38
CA GLY A 365 3.23 -26.65 -13.73
C GLY A 365 2.44 -25.62 -12.91
N TYR A 366 3.09 -24.90 -11.98
CA TYR A 366 2.50 -23.73 -11.34
C TYR A 366 2.57 -22.51 -12.26
N LYS A 367 1.39 -22.02 -12.69
CA LYS A 367 1.22 -20.77 -13.44
C LYS A 367 2.00 -20.74 -14.77
N ASP A 368 1.90 -19.64 -15.52
CA ASP A 368 2.72 -19.46 -16.74
C ASP A 368 4.22 -19.34 -16.37
N ASP A 369 5.08 -20.03 -17.14
CA ASP A 369 6.54 -20.13 -16.92
C ASP A 369 7.34 -19.25 -17.89
N SER A 370 6.70 -18.24 -18.47
CA SER A 370 7.30 -17.34 -19.47
C SER A 370 8.54 -16.58 -18.99
N LEU A 371 8.75 -16.44 -17.68
CA LEU A 371 9.91 -15.79 -17.08
C LEU A 371 11.17 -16.69 -17.00
N GLY A 372 11.07 -17.98 -17.34
CA GLY A 372 12.22 -18.87 -17.45
C GLY A 372 12.90 -19.26 -16.13
N TYR A 373 12.17 -19.20 -15.01
CA TYR A 373 12.68 -19.68 -13.72
C TYR A 373 12.68 -21.21 -13.65
N ASN A 374 13.68 -21.79 -13.00
CA ASN A 374 13.72 -23.22 -12.74
C ASN A 374 12.70 -23.56 -11.63
N PRO A 375 11.75 -24.47 -11.85
CA PRO A 375 10.88 -24.94 -10.78
C PRO A 375 11.68 -25.76 -9.74
N TRP A 376 11.19 -25.74 -8.50
CA TRP A 376 11.67 -26.64 -7.45
C TRP A 376 11.29 -28.08 -7.77
N LYS A 377 12.22 -29.01 -7.55
CA LYS A 377 12.01 -30.45 -7.81
C LYS A 377 10.77 -30.98 -7.10
N ASP A 378 10.62 -30.60 -5.83
CA ASP A 378 9.56 -31.03 -4.95
C ASP A 378 9.45 -30.09 -3.73
N TYR A 379 8.42 -30.31 -2.92
CA TYR A 379 8.18 -29.60 -1.67
C TYR A 379 9.39 -29.66 -0.71
N ASN A 380 10.02 -30.83 -0.56
CA ASN A 380 11.15 -31.01 0.35
C ASN A 380 12.36 -30.17 -0.06
N SER A 381 12.58 -30.00 -1.38
CA SER A 381 13.65 -29.15 -1.90
C SER A 381 13.43 -27.68 -1.53
N MET A 382 12.17 -27.20 -1.58
CA MET A 382 11.81 -25.86 -1.09
C MET A 382 12.08 -25.74 0.41
N VAL A 383 11.61 -26.68 1.23
CA VAL A 383 11.83 -26.67 2.69
C VAL A 383 13.32 -26.66 3.03
N ASN A 384 14.11 -27.54 2.41
CA ASN A 384 15.55 -27.64 2.65
C ASN A 384 16.29 -26.34 2.30
N ALA A 385 15.89 -25.65 1.23
CA ALA A 385 16.45 -24.36 0.87
C ALA A 385 16.18 -23.29 1.93
N GLN A 386 14.97 -23.25 2.46
CA GLN A 386 14.63 -22.30 3.52
C GLN A 386 15.34 -22.62 4.84
N ILE A 387 15.51 -23.90 5.19
CA ILE A 387 16.32 -24.33 6.34
C ILE A 387 17.79 -23.89 6.17
N ALA A 388 18.35 -24.05 4.96
CA ALA A 388 19.73 -23.67 4.67
C ALA A 388 19.92 -22.14 4.78
N LEU A 389 19.03 -21.35 4.19
CA LEU A 389 19.01 -19.89 4.31
C LEU A 389 18.88 -19.44 5.78
N ASN A 390 17.99 -20.07 6.53
CA ASN A 390 17.79 -19.79 7.95
C ASN A 390 19.06 -20.04 8.77
N LYS A 391 19.72 -21.20 8.57
CA LYS A 391 21.00 -21.53 9.22
C LYS A 391 22.11 -20.56 8.84
N PHE A 392 22.17 -20.13 7.58
CA PHE A 392 23.16 -19.16 7.12
C PHE A 392 23.03 -17.83 7.87
N ILE A 393 21.82 -17.27 7.97
CA ILE A 393 21.58 -16.02 8.70
C ILE A 393 21.99 -16.17 10.16
N HIS A 394 21.59 -17.26 10.82
CA HIS A 394 21.90 -17.50 12.24
C HIS A 394 23.38 -17.81 12.51
N THR A 395 24.17 -18.12 11.49
CA THR A 395 25.64 -18.21 11.61
C THR A 395 26.26 -16.83 11.84
N ILE A 396 25.63 -15.76 11.31
CA ILE A 396 26.11 -14.38 11.43
C ILE A 396 25.34 -13.62 12.53
N TYR A 397 24.03 -13.82 12.62
CA TYR A 397 23.12 -13.18 13.58
C TYR A 397 22.35 -14.24 14.40
N PRO A 398 22.98 -14.87 15.42
CA PRO A 398 22.41 -16.03 16.11
C PRO A 398 21.08 -15.79 16.86
N ASN A 399 20.77 -14.54 17.18
CA ASN A 399 19.58 -14.15 17.94
C ASN A 399 18.55 -13.39 17.10
N TYR A 400 18.82 -13.18 15.81
CA TYR A 400 17.97 -12.37 14.96
C TYR A 400 16.87 -13.22 14.33
N GLU A 401 15.62 -12.89 14.61
CA GLU A 401 14.47 -13.51 13.99
C GLU A 401 14.04 -12.74 12.75
N VAL A 402 14.13 -13.38 11.59
CA VAL A 402 13.63 -12.84 10.31
C VAL A 402 12.11 -13.03 10.25
N LYS A 403 11.38 -11.95 9.97
CA LYS A 403 9.92 -11.95 9.91
C LYS A 403 9.35 -11.81 8.50
N GLY A 404 10.00 -11.01 7.66
CA GLY A 404 9.51 -10.69 6.31
C GLY A 404 10.09 -11.54 5.19
N TYR A 405 9.23 -11.90 4.24
CA TYR A 405 9.60 -12.52 2.98
C TYR A 405 9.05 -11.71 1.80
N VAL A 406 9.88 -11.47 0.79
CA VAL A 406 9.43 -10.98 -0.52
C VAL A 406 9.65 -12.12 -1.52
N PRO A 407 8.61 -12.58 -2.24
CA PRO A 407 8.79 -13.62 -3.23
C PRO A 407 9.60 -13.13 -4.44
N PRO A 408 10.61 -13.90 -4.92
CA PRO A 408 11.30 -13.60 -6.17
C PRO A 408 10.32 -13.36 -7.31
N SER A 409 10.46 -12.23 -7.99
CA SER A 409 9.58 -11.77 -9.06
C SER A 409 8.10 -11.79 -8.70
N ASN A 410 7.78 -11.66 -7.40
CA ASN A 410 6.43 -11.67 -6.88
C ASN A 410 5.70 -13.01 -7.04
N ILE A 411 6.42 -14.11 -7.25
CA ILE A 411 5.83 -15.43 -7.52
C ILE A 411 6.01 -16.35 -6.31
N ILE A 412 4.91 -16.93 -5.84
CA ILE A 412 4.92 -17.99 -4.83
C ILE A 412 3.62 -18.80 -4.89
N SER A 413 3.74 -20.12 -4.85
CA SER A 413 2.59 -21.02 -4.81
C SER A 413 2.10 -21.28 -3.38
N LYS A 414 0.88 -21.80 -3.20
CA LYS A 414 0.36 -22.17 -1.88
C LYS A 414 1.24 -23.22 -1.19
N GLU A 415 1.73 -24.20 -1.93
CA GLU A 415 2.72 -25.17 -1.44
C GLU A 415 4.06 -24.49 -1.08
N GLY A 416 4.45 -23.46 -1.82
CA GLY A 416 5.63 -22.64 -1.53
C GLY A 416 5.49 -21.86 -0.23
N ILE A 417 4.31 -21.30 0.07
CA ILE A 417 4.02 -20.64 1.36
C ILE A 417 4.13 -21.66 2.50
N SER A 418 3.58 -22.87 2.34
CA SER A 418 3.71 -23.94 3.33
C SER A 418 5.17 -24.35 3.55
N ALA A 419 5.94 -24.51 2.47
CA ALA A 419 7.35 -24.86 2.54
C ALA A 419 8.19 -23.76 3.20
N LEU A 420 7.88 -22.49 2.90
CA LEU A 420 8.48 -21.32 3.54
C LEU A 420 8.30 -21.36 5.05
N LYS A 421 7.06 -21.58 5.51
CA LYS A 421 6.74 -21.63 6.93
C LYS A 421 7.39 -22.83 7.64
N GLU A 422 7.48 -23.98 6.97
CA GLU A 422 8.13 -25.15 7.55
C GLU A 422 9.65 -24.97 7.70
N GLY A 423 10.32 -24.47 6.67
CA GLY A 423 11.77 -24.28 6.69
C GLY A 423 12.25 -23.01 7.40
N PHE A 424 11.39 -22.00 7.50
CA PHE A 424 11.67 -20.72 8.15
C PHE A 424 10.49 -20.26 9.06
N PRO A 425 10.27 -20.93 10.21
CA PRO A 425 9.06 -20.74 11.02
C PRO A 425 8.84 -19.34 11.62
N SER A 426 9.89 -18.50 11.68
CA SER A 426 9.77 -17.13 12.19
C SER A 426 9.12 -16.17 11.20
N ILE A 427 9.05 -16.52 9.91
CA ILE A 427 8.39 -15.71 8.89
C ILE A 427 6.90 -15.63 9.20
N ASN A 428 6.40 -14.39 9.28
CA ASN A 428 5.00 -14.11 9.54
C ASN A 428 4.40 -13.12 8.54
N VAL A 429 5.17 -12.59 7.58
CA VAL A 429 4.65 -11.67 6.57
C VAL A 429 5.25 -11.92 5.19
N ILE A 430 4.39 -11.86 4.18
CA ILE A 430 4.76 -11.88 2.77
C ILE A 430 4.38 -10.54 2.14
N SER A 431 5.34 -9.91 1.49
CA SER A 431 5.16 -8.65 0.76
C SER A 431 5.39 -8.86 -0.74
N SER A 432 4.30 -9.16 -1.45
CA SER A 432 4.23 -9.19 -2.90
C SER A 432 3.66 -7.86 -3.42
N LEU A 433 2.79 -7.84 -4.43
CA LEU A 433 2.21 -6.62 -5.02
C LEU A 433 0.71 -6.49 -4.73
N TYR A 434 0.25 -5.23 -4.62
CA TYR A 434 -1.17 -4.91 -4.49
C TYR A 434 -1.92 -5.09 -5.80
N VAL A 435 -1.32 -4.65 -6.91
CA VAL A 435 -1.80 -4.85 -8.27
C VAL A 435 -0.67 -5.49 -9.06
N VAL A 436 -0.98 -6.54 -9.81
CA VAL A 436 -0.02 -7.23 -10.68
C VAL A 436 -0.37 -7.04 -12.14
N ALA A 437 0.64 -7.05 -13.02
CA ALA A 437 0.41 -7.01 -14.46
C ALA A 437 -0.29 -8.28 -14.97
N ASN A 438 -0.05 -9.43 -14.32
CA ASN A 438 -0.68 -10.70 -14.64
C ASN A 438 -0.90 -11.55 -13.38
N GLU A 439 -2.16 -11.70 -12.98
CA GLU A 439 -2.59 -12.52 -11.85
C GLU A 439 -2.34 -14.03 -12.08
N ASP A 440 -2.25 -14.48 -13.33
CA ASP A 440 -1.87 -15.84 -13.69
C ASP A 440 -0.38 -16.12 -13.53
N ILE A 441 0.43 -15.12 -13.15
CA ILE A 441 1.87 -15.26 -12.90
C ILE A 441 2.19 -14.85 -11.47
N SER A 442 1.95 -13.58 -11.14
CA SER A 442 2.37 -12.97 -9.88
C SER A 442 1.35 -13.20 -8.77
N TYR A 443 1.82 -13.12 -7.53
CA TYR A 443 1.00 -13.23 -6.33
C TYR A 443 0.44 -11.85 -5.99
N GLU A 444 -0.75 -11.55 -6.49
CA GLU A 444 -1.50 -10.37 -6.07
C GLU A 444 -2.06 -10.57 -4.65
N GLN A 445 -1.99 -9.53 -3.82
CA GLN A 445 -2.40 -9.58 -2.42
C GLN A 445 -3.40 -8.48 -2.05
N GLU A 446 -4.15 -8.75 -0.98
CA GLU A 446 -4.85 -7.76 -0.16
C GLU A 446 -4.13 -7.62 1.17
N PHE A 447 -4.32 -6.49 1.86
CA PHE A 447 -3.94 -6.37 3.27
C PHE A 447 -4.78 -7.32 4.11
N SER A 448 -4.19 -8.43 4.54
CA SER A 448 -4.96 -9.54 5.12
C SER A 448 -4.09 -10.45 5.99
N LYS A 449 -4.74 -11.38 6.68
CA LYS A 449 -4.08 -12.49 7.35
C LYS A 449 -4.59 -13.79 6.75
N GLY A 450 -3.68 -14.57 6.15
CA GLY A 450 -3.97 -15.88 5.60
C GLY A 450 -4.42 -16.87 6.67
N SER A 451 -5.10 -17.94 6.25
CA SER A 451 -5.48 -19.05 7.14
C SER A 451 -4.27 -19.83 7.66
N ASP A 452 -3.13 -19.71 6.98
CA ASP A 452 -1.81 -20.14 7.44
C ASP A 452 -1.24 -19.26 8.56
N GLY A 453 -1.89 -18.17 8.92
CA GLY A 453 -1.46 -17.22 9.94
C GLY A 453 -0.41 -16.20 9.48
N ILE A 454 -0.04 -16.22 8.19
CA ILE A 454 0.89 -15.26 7.59
C ILE A 454 0.12 -14.01 7.16
N TYR A 455 0.68 -12.84 7.45
CA TYR A 455 0.16 -11.56 7.02
C TYR A 455 0.56 -11.28 5.57
N ASN A 456 -0.37 -10.77 4.79
CA ASN A 456 -0.11 -10.22 3.47
C ASN A 456 -0.02 -8.70 3.60
N PHE A 457 1.14 -8.15 3.27
CA PHE A 457 1.39 -6.71 3.29
C PHE A 457 1.91 -6.28 1.92
N PRO A 458 1.01 -6.07 0.95
CA PRO A 458 1.40 -5.78 -0.44
C PRO A 458 2.16 -4.46 -0.60
N ARG A 459 2.87 -4.36 -1.73
CA ARG A 459 3.57 -3.16 -2.19
C ARG A 459 2.77 -2.46 -3.29
N TYR A 460 2.70 -1.14 -3.20
CA TYR A 460 1.91 -0.31 -4.11
C TYR A 460 2.69 0.22 -5.30
N SER A 461 3.99 0.45 -5.13
CA SER A 461 4.82 1.15 -6.10
C SER A 461 6.28 0.69 -6.02
N SER A 462 7.07 1.04 -7.03
CA SER A 462 8.46 0.58 -7.13
C SER A 462 9.40 1.54 -7.84
N GLY A 463 10.70 1.31 -7.69
CA GLY A 463 11.74 1.97 -8.48
C GLY A 463 12.16 3.34 -7.97
N TYR A 464 13.15 3.94 -8.63
CA TYR A 464 13.69 5.26 -8.25
C TYR A 464 13.01 6.42 -8.96
N ASP A 465 12.27 6.13 -10.03
CA ASP A 465 11.77 7.15 -10.94
C ASP A 465 10.51 7.84 -10.42
N TYR A 466 10.33 9.08 -10.86
CA TYR A 466 9.17 9.89 -10.49
C TYR A 466 8.02 9.68 -11.50
N GLN A 467 7.51 8.45 -11.58
CA GLN A 467 6.51 8.04 -12.57
C GLN A 467 5.06 8.36 -12.16
N GLU A 468 4.19 8.55 -13.16
CA GLU A 468 2.77 8.85 -12.93
C GLU A 468 2.03 7.68 -12.32
N PHE A 469 2.27 6.46 -12.81
CA PHE A 469 1.60 5.25 -12.32
C PHE A 469 1.93 4.97 -10.86
N ASP A 470 3.20 4.99 -10.46
CA ASP A 470 3.61 4.78 -9.07
C ASP A 470 3.00 5.83 -8.14
N ARG A 471 3.03 7.11 -8.53
CA ARG A 471 2.39 8.18 -7.77
C ARG A 471 0.88 7.95 -7.67
N TRP A 472 0.24 7.53 -8.76
CA TRP A 472 -1.19 7.20 -8.75
C TRP A 472 -1.51 6.09 -7.74
N MET A 473 -0.72 5.02 -7.73
CA MET A 473 -0.88 3.91 -6.79
C MET A 473 -0.60 4.32 -5.34
N ILE A 474 0.42 5.16 -5.09
CA ILE A 474 0.74 5.69 -3.76
C ILE A 474 -0.43 6.49 -3.18
N TYR A 475 -0.98 7.44 -3.95
CA TYR A 475 -2.10 8.26 -3.48
C TYR A 475 -3.37 7.43 -3.27
N ASN A 476 -3.60 6.41 -4.10
CA ASN A 476 -4.70 5.47 -3.89
C ASN A 476 -4.50 4.67 -2.60
N GLY A 477 -3.32 4.07 -2.38
CA GLY A 477 -2.99 3.28 -1.19
C GLY A 477 -3.07 4.08 0.11
N ILE A 478 -2.64 5.34 0.09
CA ILE A 478 -2.78 6.25 1.24
C ILE A 478 -4.25 6.60 1.50
N THR A 479 -5.05 6.82 0.44
CA THR A 479 -6.46 7.17 0.60
C THR A 479 -7.30 6.00 1.12
N ILE A 480 -7.10 4.78 0.60
CA ILE A 480 -7.87 3.61 1.01
C ILE A 480 -7.41 3.02 2.34
N ASN A 481 -6.11 2.77 2.52
CA ASN A 481 -5.60 2.01 3.67
C ASN A 481 -4.72 2.86 4.61
N GLY A 482 -4.41 4.11 4.26
CA GLY A 482 -3.42 4.90 5.00
C GLY A 482 -2.03 4.27 4.94
N VAL A 483 -1.65 3.69 3.79
CA VAL A 483 -0.37 3.00 3.62
C VAL A 483 0.45 3.60 2.48
N PHE A 484 1.71 3.87 2.77
CA PHE A 484 2.78 3.96 1.78
C PHE A 484 3.62 2.69 1.84
N SER A 485 3.75 1.99 0.71
CA SER A 485 4.51 0.74 0.60
C SER A 485 5.22 0.73 -0.75
N HIS A 486 6.55 0.88 -0.74
CA HIS A 486 7.35 1.14 -1.93
C HIS A 486 8.68 0.37 -1.89
N PHE A 487 9.09 -0.24 -3.00
CA PHE A 487 10.34 -1.01 -3.06
C PHE A 487 11.32 -0.49 -4.11
N ILE A 488 12.61 -0.64 -3.83
CA ILE A 488 13.70 -0.36 -4.76
C ILE A 488 14.62 -1.57 -4.85
N HIS A 489 15.30 -1.74 -5.99
CA HIS A 489 16.41 -2.69 -6.08
C HIS A 489 17.74 -1.96 -6.29
N PRO A 490 18.84 -2.38 -5.67
CA PRO A 490 20.16 -1.81 -5.95
C PRO A 490 20.61 -2.05 -7.40
N ASP A 491 20.32 -3.23 -7.97
CA ASP A 491 20.76 -3.65 -9.30
C ASP A 491 20.00 -2.99 -10.45
N ASP A 492 18.83 -2.38 -10.21
CA ASP A 492 18.12 -1.52 -11.18
C ASP A 492 19.08 -0.52 -11.84
N ILE A 493 20.01 0.03 -11.05
CA ILE A 493 20.97 1.04 -11.50
C ILE A 493 21.90 0.47 -12.58
N LEU A 494 22.18 -0.83 -12.58
CA LEU A 494 23.08 -1.49 -13.52
C LEU A 494 22.38 -1.90 -14.82
N ASP A 495 21.05 -1.92 -14.85
CA ASP A 495 20.25 -2.40 -15.97
C ASP A 495 19.63 -1.22 -16.76
N PRO A 496 20.05 -0.97 -18.01
CA PRO A 496 19.53 0.10 -18.85
C PRO A 496 18.02 0.09 -19.08
N GLU A 497 17.38 -1.08 -19.04
CA GLU A 497 15.92 -1.20 -19.18
C GLU A 497 15.24 -0.79 -17.87
N ARG A 498 15.75 -1.25 -16.72
CA ARG A 498 15.16 -0.96 -15.40
C ARG A 498 15.47 0.44 -14.88
N ASN A 499 16.57 1.06 -15.31
CA ASN A 499 16.89 2.46 -15.00
C ASN A 499 16.46 3.45 -16.11
N HIS A 500 15.81 2.97 -17.17
CA HIS A 500 15.38 3.78 -18.32
C HIS A 500 16.50 4.61 -18.97
N GLY A 501 17.74 4.13 -18.91
CA GLY A 501 18.94 4.81 -19.41
C GLY A 501 19.44 5.98 -18.55
N LEU A 502 18.92 6.16 -17.33
CA LEU A 502 19.29 7.27 -16.43
C LEU A 502 20.56 6.97 -15.62
N SER A 503 21.30 8.02 -15.28
CA SER A 503 22.42 7.93 -14.34
C SER A 503 21.94 7.88 -12.88
N TRP A 504 22.80 7.41 -11.97
CA TRP A 504 22.48 7.41 -10.54
C TRP A 504 22.10 8.80 -10.00
N GLU A 505 22.79 9.87 -10.41
CA GLU A 505 22.41 11.22 -9.96
C GLU A 505 20.99 11.62 -10.40
N SER A 506 20.55 11.16 -11.58
CA SER A 506 19.18 11.41 -12.06
C SER A 506 18.17 10.58 -11.28
N LEU A 507 18.42 9.27 -11.13
CA LEU A 507 17.58 8.37 -10.33
C LEU A 507 17.46 8.85 -8.87
N LYS A 508 18.58 9.22 -8.25
CA LYS A 508 18.62 9.78 -6.89
C LYS A 508 17.78 11.04 -6.78
N LYS A 509 17.87 11.94 -7.75
CA LYS A 509 17.09 13.18 -7.77
C LYS A 509 15.59 12.89 -7.83
N ASP A 510 15.18 11.96 -8.68
CA ASP A 510 13.77 11.58 -8.83
C ASP A 510 13.23 10.84 -7.60
N PHE A 511 14.01 9.91 -7.05
CA PHE A 511 13.67 9.22 -5.81
C PHE A 511 13.59 10.21 -4.63
N THR A 512 14.53 11.14 -4.53
CA THR A 512 14.51 12.23 -3.54
C THR A 512 13.26 13.09 -3.68
N LYS A 513 12.82 13.36 -4.91
CA LYS A 513 11.60 14.12 -5.19
C LYS A 513 10.35 13.35 -4.76
N LEU A 514 10.28 12.05 -5.06
CA LEU A 514 9.18 11.18 -4.63
C LEU A 514 9.09 11.12 -3.10
N MET A 515 10.21 10.86 -2.41
CA MET A 515 10.23 10.79 -0.95
C MET A 515 9.91 12.14 -0.29
N SER A 516 10.35 13.27 -0.88
CA SER A 516 9.96 14.60 -0.41
C SER A 516 8.46 14.83 -0.53
N GLU A 517 7.87 14.50 -1.68
CA GLU A 517 6.42 14.65 -1.88
C GLU A 517 5.64 13.83 -0.85
N VAL A 518 6.02 12.56 -0.64
CA VAL A 518 5.37 11.70 0.35
C VAL A 518 5.51 12.27 1.76
N TYR A 519 6.69 12.75 2.13
CA TYR A 519 6.94 13.34 3.43
C TYR A 519 6.14 14.62 3.66
N ASP A 520 6.16 15.55 2.70
CA ASP A 520 5.53 16.86 2.83
C ASP A 520 3.99 16.75 2.84
N ASN A 521 3.42 15.86 2.01
CA ASN A 521 1.97 15.68 1.92
C ASN A 521 1.39 14.76 3.00
N PHE A 522 2.18 13.78 3.48
CA PHE A 522 1.70 12.71 4.35
C PHE A 522 2.57 12.49 5.58
N LYS A 523 3.09 13.57 6.18
CA LYS A 523 3.88 13.57 7.43
C LYS A 523 3.25 12.82 8.61
N TRP A 524 1.94 12.62 8.56
CA TRP A 524 1.14 11.93 9.58
C TRP A 524 1.28 10.40 9.51
N LEU A 525 1.80 9.85 8.40
CA LEU A 525 2.09 8.43 8.28
C LEU A 525 3.24 8.02 9.20
N LYS A 526 3.04 6.93 9.93
CA LYS A 526 4.06 6.38 10.82
C LYS A 526 5.14 5.64 10.01
N SER A 527 6.40 6.00 10.23
CA SER A 527 7.52 5.28 9.63
C SER A 527 7.77 3.96 10.36
N ASP A 528 7.60 2.86 9.65
CA ASP A 528 7.65 1.51 10.19
C ASP A 528 8.63 0.64 9.40
N THR A 529 9.29 -0.30 10.08
CA THR A 529 9.82 -1.49 9.42
C THR A 529 8.67 -2.44 9.06
N ILE A 530 8.90 -3.48 8.26
CA ILE A 530 7.80 -4.40 7.91
C ILE A 530 7.17 -5.07 9.13
N SER A 531 7.94 -5.46 10.14
CA SER A 531 7.41 -5.98 11.40
C SER A 531 6.49 -4.97 12.08
N GLN A 532 6.90 -3.70 12.20
CA GLN A 532 6.06 -2.66 12.78
C GLN A 532 4.78 -2.41 11.96
N GLY A 533 4.88 -2.50 10.63
CA GLY A 533 3.73 -2.45 9.73
C GLY A 533 2.76 -3.62 9.95
N VAL A 534 3.27 -4.83 10.24
CA VAL A 534 2.43 -6.00 10.57
C VAL A 534 1.72 -5.83 11.91
N ASP A 535 2.35 -5.20 12.91
CA ASP A 535 1.67 -4.84 14.16
C ASP A 535 0.48 -3.89 13.90
N ALA A 536 0.66 -2.89 13.02
CA ALA A 536 -0.40 -1.96 12.64
C ALA A 536 -1.50 -2.64 11.81
N LEU A 537 -1.11 -3.52 10.87
CA LEU A 537 -2.05 -4.32 10.09
C LEU A 537 -2.86 -5.27 10.98
N ASN A 538 -2.23 -5.89 11.98
CA ASN A 538 -2.93 -6.75 12.92
C ASN A 538 -3.96 -5.99 13.76
N GLU A 539 -3.65 -4.75 14.14
CA GLU A 539 -4.62 -3.85 14.78
C GLU A 539 -5.82 -3.61 13.86
N TYR A 540 -5.56 -3.11 12.65
CA TYR A 540 -6.57 -2.83 11.62
C TYR A 540 -7.48 -4.03 11.30
N LEU A 541 -6.91 -5.23 11.14
CA LEU A 541 -7.68 -6.43 10.81
C LEU A 541 -8.52 -6.97 11.98
N THR A 542 -8.10 -6.68 13.22
CA THR A 542 -8.75 -7.23 14.42
C THR A 542 -9.83 -6.31 14.94
N THR A 543 -9.56 -5.01 15.02
CA THR A 543 -10.49 -4.03 15.57
C THR A 543 -11.73 -3.93 14.70
N LYS A 544 -12.90 -3.91 15.34
CA LYS A 544 -14.17 -3.58 14.70
C LYS A 544 -14.69 -2.25 15.20
N SER A 545 -15.26 -1.48 14.29
CA SER A 545 -15.70 -0.11 14.55
C SER A 545 -17.17 0.10 14.21
N ALA A 546 -17.85 0.87 15.06
CA ALA A 546 -19.18 1.38 14.82
C ALA A 546 -19.22 2.88 15.14
N PHE A 547 -20.05 3.62 14.39
CA PHE A 547 -20.12 5.07 14.50
C PHE A 547 -21.56 5.55 14.61
N SER A 548 -21.75 6.65 15.36
CA SER A 548 -22.99 7.40 15.37
C SER A 548 -22.72 8.87 15.10
N TYR A 549 -23.58 9.48 14.28
CA TYR A 549 -23.44 10.86 13.86
C TYR A 549 -24.58 11.71 14.44
N LYS A 550 -24.21 12.80 15.11
CA LYS A 550 -25.11 13.87 15.54
C LYS A 550 -24.72 15.16 14.83
N GLU A 551 -25.55 16.18 14.97
CA GLU A 551 -25.32 17.47 14.31
C GLU A 551 -23.94 18.06 14.61
N ASN A 552 -23.50 17.99 15.87
CA ASN A 552 -22.23 18.59 16.34
C ASN A 552 -21.31 17.58 17.04
N SER A 553 -21.56 16.27 16.93
CA SER A 553 -20.61 15.28 17.41
C SER A 553 -20.68 13.97 16.64
N ILE A 554 -19.55 13.26 16.62
CA ILE A 554 -19.39 11.91 16.07
C ILE A 554 -18.88 11.05 17.21
N LYS A 555 -19.53 9.93 17.48
CA LYS A 555 -19.06 8.96 18.48
C LYS A 555 -18.62 7.69 17.79
N GLY A 556 -17.50 7.14 18.24
CA GLY A 556 -17.01 5.82 17.83
C GLY A 556 -17.02 4.87 19.03
N SER A 557 -17.40 3.62 18.78
CA SER A 557 -17.27 2.51 19.72
C SER A 557 -16.55 1.36 19.02
N LEU A 558 -15.57 0.76 19.71
CA LEU A 558 -14.67 -0.24 19.17
C LEU A 558 -14.84 -1.59 19.87
N GLU A 559 -14.67 -2.68 19.12
CA GLU A 559 -14.61 -4.06 19.60
C GLU A 559 -13.23 -4.65 19.27
N TYR A 560 -12.66 -5.43 20.20
CA TYR A 560 -11.34 -6.06 20.08
C TYR A 560 -10.17 -5.10 19.79
N SER A 561 -10.28 -3.85 20.24
CA SER A 561 -9.26 -2.82 20.11
C SER A 561 -8.08 -3.08 21.06
N GLY A 562 -6.87 -2.79 20.59
CA GLY A 562 -5.64 -2.69 21.36
C GLY A 562 -5.31 -1.26 21.78
N GLU A 563 -6.29 -0.35 21.78
CA GLU A 563 -6.20 1.06 22.19
C GLU A 563 -5.16 1.88 21.41
N ASN A 564 -5.01 1.59 20.12
CA ASN A 564 -4.12 2.32 19.22
C ASN A 564 -4.62 2.27 17.77
N ASP A 565 -5.86 2.70 17.57
CA ASP A 565 -6.58 2.60 16.30
C ASP A 565 -6.56 3.93 15.55
N TYR A 566 -6.44 3.87 14.22
CA TYR A 566 -6.38 5.05 13.37
C TYR A 566 -7.56 5.09 12.40
N PHE A 567 -8.11 6.28 12.21
CA PHE A 567 -9.22 6.52 11.30
C PHE A 567 -8.98 7.78 10.49
N ILE A 568 -9.56 7.84 9.30
CA ILE A 568 -9.71 9.07 8.54
C ILE A 568 -11.14 9.54 8.71
N LEU A 569 -11.31 10.79 9.14
CA LEU A 569 -12.58 11.48 9.22
C LEU A 569 -12.65 12.55 8.12
N ARG A 570 -13.65 12.47 7.26
CA ARG A 570 -14.10 13.61 6.45
C ARG A 570 -15.27 14.30 7.14
N THR A 571 -15.22 15.62 7.29
CA THR A 571 -16.32 16.46 7.80
C THR A 571 -16.27 17.88 7.23
N ASP A 572 -17.44 18.45 6.93
CA ASP A 572 -17.60 19.85 6.49
C ASP A 572 -17.48 20.86 7.65
N LYS A 573 -17.42 20.39 8.89
CA LYS A 573 -17.29 21.21 10.10
C LYS A 573 -15.89 21.11 10.70
N PRO A 574 -15.36 22.19 11.30
CA PRO A 574 -14.10 22.11 12.01
C PRO A 574 -14.21 21.19 13.23
N VAL A 575 -13.21 20.34 13.47
CA VAL A 575 -13.10 19.59 14.74
C VAL A 575 -12.57 20.54 15.80
N THR A 576 -13.32 20.70 16.90
CA THR A 576 -13.02 21.68 17.97
C THR A 576 -12.50 21.03 19.24
N LYS A 577 -12.87 19.77 19.48
CA LYS A 577 -12.45 19.01 20.66
C LYS A 577 -12.63 17.52 20.41
N SER A 578 -11.84 16.70 21.11
CA SER A 578 -12.00 15.24 21.16
C SER A 578 -11.98 14.73 22.61
N ILE A 579 -12.53 13.53 22.81
CA ILE A 579 -12.53 12.76 24.07
C ILE A 579 -12.21 11.31 23.69
N GLY A 580 -11.30 10.63 24.42
CA GLY A 580 -10.87 9.25 24.12
C GLY A 580 -10.02 9.07 22.86
N CYS A 581 -9.78 10.16 22.12
CA CYS A 581 -8.98 10.17 20.91
C CYS A 581 -8.27 11.52 20.72
N SER A 582 -7.29 11.56 19.82
CA SER A 582 -6.67 12.78 19.30
C SER A 582 -7.02 12.99 17.82
N TYR A 583 -6.84 14.22 17.33
CA TYR A 583 -7.10 14.56 15.93
C TYR A 583 -6.02 15.48 15.34
N GLU A 584 -5.70 15.28 14.07
CA GLU A 584 -4.82 16.16 13.27
C GLU A 584 -5.52 16.48 11.95
N LYS A 585 -5.61 17.76 11.55
CA LYS A 585 -6.10 18.11 10.21
C LYS A 585 -5.02 17.75 9.19
N ILE A 586 -5.32 16.80 8.31
CA ILE A 586 -4.37 16.28 7.32
C ILE A 586 -4.61 16.86 5.93
N ASP A 587 -5.85 17.21 5.59
CA ASP A 587 -6.20 17.89 4.35
C ASP A 587 -7.46 18.74 4.52
N ASP A 588 -7.92 19.41 3.47
CA ASP A 588 -9.19 20.11 3.54
C ASP A 588 -10.34 19.14 3.89
N GLU A 589 -11.19 19.53 4.84
CA GLU A 589 -12.25 18.69 5.41
C GLU A 589 -11.82 17.31 5.97
N LEU A 590 -10.52 17.00 6.04
CA LEU A 590 -10.01 15.67 6.39
C LEU A 590 -9.11 15.71 7.63
N TYR A 591 -9.37 14.78 8.55
CA TYR A 591 -8.66 14.65 9.82
C TYR A 591 -8.19 13.21 10.01
N LEU A 592 -6.96 13.04 10.47
CA LEU A 592 -6.51 11.80 11.09
C LEU A 592 -7.04 11.78 12.52
N ILE A 593 -7.70 10.68 12.90
CA ILE A 593 -8.17 10.41 14.25
C ILE A 593 -7.35 9.24 14.80
N HIS A 594 -6.80 9.41 16.00
CA HIS A 594 -6.09 8.35 16.71
C HIS A 594 -6.80 8.06 18.03
N SER A 595 -7.41 6.89 18.14
CA SER A 595 -8.11 6.45 19.35
C SER A 595 -7.17 5.73 20.30
N THR A 596 -7.29 6.08 21.58
CA THR A 596 -6.59 5.40 22.70
C THR A 596 -7.57 4.80 23.70
N GLU A 597 -8.87 4.84 23.40
CA GLU A 597 -9.95 4.26 24.20
C GLU A 597 -10.90 3.50 23.27
N THR A 598 -11.67 2.57 23.82
CA THR A 598 -12.69 1.82 23.06
C THR A 598 -13.94 2.63 22.77
N ASP A 599 -14.19 3.72 23.50
CA ASP A 599 -15.23 4.70 23.23
C ASP A 599 -14.60 6.08 23.07
N PHE A 600 -14.94 6.78 21.99
CA PHE A 600 -14.44 8.13 21.77
C PHE A 600 -15.49 9.05 21.17
N GLU A 601 -15.30 10.36 21.34
CA GLU A 601 -16.18 11.39 20.81
C GLU A 601 -15.38 12.53 20.17
N ILE A 602 -15.81 12.93 18.99
CA ILE A 602 -15.28 14.04 18.21
C ILE A 602 -16.35 15.13 18.20
N ILE A 603 -16.02 16.32 18.69
CA ILE A 603 -16.93 17.45 18.80
C ILE A 603 -16.66 18.42 17.65
N LEU A 604 -17.69 18.63 16.84
CA LEU A 604 -17.65 19.49 15.67
C LEU A 604 -18.12 20.90 16.04
N GLY A 605 -17.50 21.92 15.43
CA GLY A 605 -17.92 23.30 15.61
C GLY A 605 -19.33 23.55 15.08
N GLY A 606 -20.07 24.42 15.76
CA GLY A 606 -21.29 25.01 15.22
C GLY A 606 -20.97 26.04 14.15
N ASN A 607 -21.88 26.22 13.19
CA ASN A 607 -21.83 27.36 12.27
C ASN A 607 -22.18 28.66 12.96
#